data_AF-A0A355V9N1-F1
#
_entry.id   AF-A0A355V9N1-F1
#
_cell.length_a   1.000
_cell.length_b   1.000
_cell.length_c   1.000
_cell.angle_alpha   90.00
_cell.angle_beta   90.00
_cell.angle_gamma   90.00
#
_symmetry.space_group_name_H-M   'P 1'
#
loop_
_entity.id
_entity.type
_entity.pdbx_description
1 polymer ?
#
loop_
_entity_poly.entity_id
_entity_poly.type
_entity_poly.pdbx_seq_one_letter_code
_entity_poly.pdbx_strand_id
1 'polypeptide(L)' 'MQALTPRQAQILEFIREYQQDTGYPPTRSEIAQKMGFKSANAAEEHLKALARKKAIEIVPGAS' A
#
# COMPACT_ATOMS: atom_id res chain seq x y z
N MET A 1 4.50 7.24 17.76
CA MET A 1 4.00 6.44 16.63
C MET A 1 2.64 6.99 16.21
N GLN A 2 2.47 7.43 14.96
CA GLN A 2 1.14 7.84 14.48
C GLN A 2 0.32 6.58 14.17
N ALA A 3 -0.84 6.44 14.80
CA ALA A 3 -1.71 5.30 14.57
C ALA A 3 -2.18 5.25 13.11
N LEU A 4 -2.19 4.05 12.51
CA LEU A 4 -2.77 3.82 11.21
C LEU A 4 -4.30 3.84 11.31
N THR A 5 -4.97 4.39 10.30
CA THR A 5 -6.42 4.17 10.19
C THR A 5 -6.70 2.71 9.85
N PRO A 6 -7.92 2.18 10.12
CA PRO A 6 -8.25 0.80 9.78
C PRO A 6 -7.96 0.48 8.31
N ARG A 7 -8.28 1.42 7.41
CA ARG A 7 -8.01 1.27 5.99
C ARG A 7 -6.53 1.24 5.64
N GLN A 8 -5.72 2.06 6.30
CA GLN A 8 -4.25 2.06 6.14
C GLN A 8 -3.64 0.75 6.64
N ALA A 9 -4.13 0.23 7.77
CA ALA A 9 -3.69 -1.06 8.31
C ALA A 9 -4.01 -2.21 7.34
N GLN A 10 -5.21 -2.25 6.78
CA GLN A 10 -5.59 -3.24 5.76
C GLN A 10 -4.69 -3.21 4.53
N ILE A 11 -4.33 -2.02 4.05
CA ILE A 11 -3.42 -1.88 2.91
C ILE A 11 -2.02 -2.38 3.26
N LEU A 12 -1.52 -2.04 4.46
CA LEU A 12 -0.21 -2.51 4.93
C LEU A 12 -0.17 -4.03 5.08
N GLU A 13 -1.22 -4.63 5.62
CA GLU A 13 -1.36 -6.07 5.75
C GLU A 13 -1.34 -6.75 4.39
N PHE A 14 -2.15 -6.26 3.45
CA PHE A 14 -2.16 -6.78 2.08
C PHE A 14 -0.80 -6.68 1.39
N ILE A 15 -0.06 -5.57 1.57
CA ILE A 15 1.29 -5.44 1.01
C ILE A 15 2.23 -6.52 1.56
N ARG A 16 2.15 -6.82 2.86
CA ARG A 16 2.96 -7.85 3.50
C ARG A 16 2.62 -9.23 2.99
N GLU A 17 1.33 -9.58 2.98
CA GLU A 17 0.85 -10.87 2.48
C GLU A 17 1.26 -11.07 1.02
N TYR A 18 1.00 -10.07 0.17
CA TYR A 18 1.34 -10.12 -1.25
C TYR A 18 2.85 -10.32 -1.47
N GLN A 19 3.70 -9.65 -0.68
CA GLN A 19 5.15 -9.82 -0.74
C GLN A 19 5.59 -11.20 -0.26
N GLN A 20 4.92 -11.77 0.75
CA GLN A 20 5.19 -13.13 1.21
C GLN A 20 4.82 -14.18 0.16
N ASP A 21 3.71 -13.99 -0.57
CA ASP A 21 3.24 -14.92 -1.60
C ASP A 21 4.02 -14.82 -2.92
N THR A 22 4.35 -13.60 -3.38
CA THR A 22 4.91 -13.37 -4.72
C THR A 22 6.40 -13.08 -4.73
N GLY A 23 6.98 -12.71 -3.58
CA GLY A 23 8.36 -12.26 -3.45
C GLY A 23 8.59 -10.78 -3.82
N TYR A 24 7.55 -10.04 -4.27
CA TYR A 24 7.63 -8.62 -4.60
C TYR A 24 6.43 -7.85 -4.04
N PRO A 25 6.56 -6.53 -3.75
CA PRO A 25 5.42 -5.74 -3.29
C PRO A 25 4.39 -5.53 -4.42
N PRO A 26 3.10 -5.39 -4.11
CA PRO A 26 2.08 -5.16 -5.12
C PRO A 26 2.20 -3.75 -5.73
N THR A 27 1.77 -3.63 -6.98
CA THR A 27 1.64 -2.34 -7.66
C THR A 27 0.43 -1.54 -7.14
N ARG A 28 0.42 -0.23 -7.42
CA ARG A 28 -0.69 0.67 -7.08
C ARG A 28 -2.02 0.19 -7.69
N SER A 29 -1.97 -0.37 -8.90
CA SER A 29 -3.14 -0.91 -9.60
C SER A 29 -3.68 -2.18 -8.92
N GLU A 30 -2.80 -3.07 -8.48
CA GLU A 30 -3.21 -4.29 -7.76
C GLU A 30 -3.81 -3.98 -6.39
N ILE A 31 -3.22 -3.01 -5.68
CA ILE A 31 -3.82 -2.50 -4.43
C ILE A 31 -5.20 -1.93 -4.72
N ALA A 32 -5.36 -1.14 -5.78
CA ALA A 32 -6.67 -0.59 -6.15
C ALA A 32 -7.70 -1.68 -6.45
N GLN A 33 -7.31 -2.70 -7.21
CA GLN A 33 -8.18 -3.83 -7.54
C GLN A 33 -8.57 -4.63 -6.30
N LYS A 34 -7.60 -4.97 -5.43
CA LYS A 34 -7.86 -5.75 -4.20
C LYS A 34 -8.72 -4.98 -3.21
N MET A 35 -8.50 -3.67 -3.10
CA MET A 35 -9.19 -2.82 -2.12
C MET A 35 -10.52 -2.26 -2.65
N GLY A 36 -10.83 -2.42 -3.94
CA GLY A 36 -12.04 -1.87 -4.55
C GLY A 36 -11.99 -0.35 -4.73
N PHE A 37 -10.79 0.21 -4.94
CA PHE A 37 -10.65 1.63 -5.26
C PHE A 37 -11.03 1.89 -6.72
N LYS A 38 -11.57 3.09 -6.99
CA LYS A 38 -11.95 3.52 -8.33
C LYS A 38 -10.75 3.77 -9.27
N SER A 39 -9.54 3.93 -8.71
CA SER A 39 -8.32 4.17 -9.48
C SER A 39 -7.05 3.88 -8.66
N ALA A 40 -5.93 3.69 -9.34
CA ALA A 40 -4.60 3.54 -8.73
C ALA A 40 -4.17 4.79 -7.94
N ASN A 41 -4.67 5.98 -8.30
CA ASN A 41 -4.37 7.23 -7.58
C ASN A 41 -4.90 7.20 -6.14
N ALA A 42 -6.09 6.62 -5.92
CA ALA A 42 -6.63 6.48 -4.57
C ALA A 42 -5.74 5.55 -3.70
N ALA A 43 -5.19 4.49 -4.29
CA ALA A 43 -4.20 3.65 -3.61
C ALA A 43 -2.92 4.43 -3.29
N GLU A 44 -2.45 5.27 -4.23
CA GLU A 44 -1.27 6.11 -4.03
C GLU A 44 -1.40 7.08 -2.85
N GLU A 45 -2.57 7.71 -2.66
CA GLU A 45 -2.79 8.61 -1.51
C GLU A 45 -2.62 7.88 -0.17
N HIS A 46 -3.14 6.65 -0.07
CA HIS A 46 -2.97 5.82 1.10
C HIS A 46 -1.51 5.38 1.30
N LEU A 47 -0.81 5.01 0.22
CA LEU A 47 0.62 4.68 0.27
C LEU A 47 1.46 5.86 0.74
N LYS A 48 1.22 7.08 0.23
CA LYS A 48 1.87 8.30 0.69
C LYS A 48 1.61 8.54 2.18
N ALA A 49 0.39 8.30 2.66
CA ALA A 49 0.07 8.43 4.08
C ALA A 49 0.81 7.39 4.95
N LEU A 50 0.91 6.14 4.48
CA LEU A 50 1.70 5.10 5.15
C LEU A 50 3.19 5.48 5.21
N ALA A 51 3.75 6.00 4.12
CA ALA A 51 5.14 6.44 4.05
C ALA A 51 5.42 7.62 4.99
N ARG A 52 4.52 8.62 5.02
CA ARG A 52 4.60 9.74 5.97
C ARG A 52 4.58 9.27 7.43
N LYS A 53 3.85 8.19 7.72
CA LYS A 53 3.80 7.55 9.04
C LYS A 53 4.97 6.61 9.32
N LYS A 54 5.93 6.49 8.38
CA LYS A 54 7.08 5.57 8.44
C LYS A 54 6.67 4.09 8.57
N ALA A 55 5.48 3.75 8.08
CA ALA A 55 5.00 2.36 8.06
C ALA A 55 5.52 1.57 6.85
N ILE A 56 5.84 2.28 5.76
CA ILE A 56 6.48 1.74 4.55
C ILE A 56 7.50 2.77 4.03
N GLU A 57 8.37 2.32 3.11
CA GLU A 57 9.19 3.20 2.28
C GLU A 57 8.73 3.07 0.82
N ILE A 58 8.69 4.18 0.09
CA ILE A 58 8.37 4.19 -1.34
C ILE A 58 9.66 4.48 -2.09
N VAL A 59 10.19 3.47 -2.77
CA VAL A 59 11.36 3.63 -3.63
C VAL A 59 10.90 4.10 -5.01
N PRO A 60 11.30 5.31 -5.47
CA PRO A 60 10.98 5.76 -6.81
C PRO A 60 11.65 4.87 -7.86
N GLY A 61 10.93 4.51 -8.91
CA GLY A 61 11.45 3.68 -10.00
C GLY A 61 11.24 2.16 -9.85
N ALA A 62 10.71 1.68 -8.72
CA ALA A 62 10.16 0.33 -8.64
C ALA A 62 8.75 0.33 -9.23
N SER A 63 8.61 0.10 -10.53
CA SER A 63 7.33 -0.11 -11.22
C SER A 63 7.54 -1.02 -12.42
#